data_AF-A0A7J5WQT8-F1
#
_entry.id   AF-A0A7J5WQT8-F1
#
_cell.length_a   1.000
_cell.length_b   1.000
_cell.length_c   1.000
_cell.angle_alpha   90.00
_cell.angle_beta   90.00
_cell.angle_gamma   90.00
#
_symmetry.space_group_name_H-M   'P 1'
#
loop_
_entity.id
_entity.type
_entity.pdbx_description
1 polymer ?
#
loop_
_entity_poly.entity_id
_entity_poly.type
_entity_poly.pdbx_seq_one_letter_code
_entity_poly.pdbx_strand_id
1 'polypeptide(L)'
;REIMELHTLGVDGGYTQQDVTEVARAFTGWTIYPISDYGGGSNQRKLLERVGVSTLEKRGFIFQDDFMFRADKHDAKEKNILGEKFNAGGGYDEGMRVLSVLSSHPSTAAFICKKIATRFVTDTPSTDLLKKMTATYISSKGDIKSILLTMVEHVDFWKSATKHDKVKSPFELVISAVRATHADVKDPFQVFNWSTKMGQRFYYYQAPTGFPDKATYWINTGSLLSRMNFGLAFATQKIPGVQLNWAQLNNNHEPESIENELTVFSAILLPERNQSENIQRLLPLVKDVNIGAKITAAAQQNTSSEMVSTDMLQMEEPKRLNARASKSQERKALSKKTRQVLEMPYTAGTNSPIAQVAGIIIGSPEFQRK
;
A
#
# COMPACT_ATOMS: atom_id res chain seq x y z
N ARG A 1 0.91 19.40 11.26
CA ARG A 1 0.39 19.41 9.88
C ARG A 1 -0.06 18.03 9.45
N GLU A 2 0.83 17.03 9.39
CA GLU A 2 0.50 15.68 8.89
C GLU A 2 -0.73 15.05 9.55
N ILE A 3 -0.89 15.17 10.88
CA ILE A 3 -2.07 14.65 11.57
C ILE A 3 -3.39 15.25 11.06
N MET A 4 -3.39 16.55 10.74
CA MET A 4 -4.54 17.27 10.20
C MET A 4 -4.74 16.96 8.72
N GLU A 5 -3.65 16.97 7.95
CA GLU A 5 -3.70 16.92 6.49
C GLU A 5 -3.82 15.49 5.94
N LEU A 6 -3.02 14.56 6.46
CA LEU A 6 -2.85 13.22 5.90
C LEU A 6 -3.70 12.17 6.60
N HIS A 7 -4.00 12.39 7.88
CA HIS A 7 -4.63 11.38 8.74
C HIS A 7 -6.05 11.73 9.17
N THR A 8 -6.46 13.00 9.11
CA THR A 8 -7.79 13.43 9.60
C THR A 8 -8.56 14.30 8.60
N LEU A 9 -8.39 15.62 8.63
CA LEU A 9 -9.23 16.58 7.90
C LEU A 9 -9.06 16.55 6.38
N GLY A 10 -7.91 16.08 5.88
CA GLY A 10 -7.54 16.19 4.46
C GLY A 10 -6.91 17.56 4.13
N VAL A 11 -6.30 17.66 2.95
CA VAL A 11 -5.67 18.92 2.46
C VAL A 11 -6.67 20.07 2.42
N ASP A 12 -7.88 19.80 1.96
CA ASP A 12 -8.98 20.78 1.85
C ASP A 12 -9.86 20.80 3.11
N GLY A 13 -9.29 20.41 4.26
CA GLY A 13 -10.02 20.18 5.51
C GLY A 13 -10.54 21.42 6.22
N GLY A 14 -10.26 22.62 5.69
CA GLY A 14 -10.73 23.91 6.23
C GLY A 14 -9.92 24.45 7.40
N TYR A 15 -8.72 23.91 7.66
CA TYR A 15 -7.83 24.39 8.72
C TYR A 15 -6.84 25.43 8.22
N THR A 16 -6.32 26.25 9.14
CA THR A 16 -5.39 27.35 8.85
C THR A 16 -3.96 27.00 9.28
N GLN A 17 -3.00 27.83 8.84
CA GLN A 17 -1.63 27.76 9.35
C GLN A 17 -1.55 28.00 10.87
N GLN A 18 -2.47 28.79 11.41
CA GLN A 18 -2.56 29.02 12.85
C GLN A 18 -2.93 27.71 13.56
N ASP A 19 -3.95 26.99 13.07
CA ASP A 19 -4.36 25.70 13.66
C ASP A 19 -3.21 24.70 13.64
N VAL A 20 -2.42 24.64 12.56
CA VAL A 20 -1.23 23.79 12.48
C VAL A 20 -0.23 24.11 13.59
N THR A 21 -0.04 25.40 13.88
CA THR A 21 0.90 25.88 14.89
C THR A 21 0.37 25.57 16.29
N GLU A 22 -0.92 25.81 16.53
CA GLU A 22 -1.59 25.56 17.81
C GLU A 22 -1.67 24.06 18.13
N VAL A 23 -1.96 23.21 17.12
CA VAL A 23 -1.86 21.75 17.24
C VAL A 23 -0.43 21.32 17.56
N ALA A 24 0.59 21.92 16.92
CA ALA A 24 1.98 21.61 17.25
C ALA A 24 2.33 21.98 18.69
N ARG A 25 1.81 23.11 19.19
CA ARG A 25 1.94 23.52 20.60
C ARG A 25 1.28 22.50 21.54
N ALA A 26 0.08 22.01 21.24
CA ALA A 26 -0.62 21.02 22.05
C ALA A 26 0.13 19.67 22.16
N PHE A 27 0.86 19.27 21.12
CA PHE A 27 1.68 18.06 21.14
C PHE A 27 3.10 18.23 21.71
N THR A 28 3.49 19.44 22.14
CA THR A 28 4.78 19.61 22.83
C THR A 28 4.83 18.75 24.09
N GLY A 29 5.98 18.15 24.36
CA GLY A 29 6.16 17.20 25.46
C GLY A 29 5.77 15.75 25.13
N TRP A 30 5.02 15.47 24.06
CA TRP A 30 4.75 14.10 23.63
C TRP A 30 6.00 13.48 23.01
N THR A 31 6.43 12.33 23.54
CA THR A 31 7.62 11.64 23.06
C THR A 31 7.53 10.14 23.31
N ILE A 32 8.55 9.42 22.86
CA ILE A 32 8.66 7.97 23.03
C ILE A 32 9.44 7.73 24.32
N TYR A 33 8.93 6.85 25.18
CA TYR A 33 9.68 6.35 26.34
C TYR A 33 10.99 5.73 25.85
N PRO A 34 12.14 5.97 26.49
CA PRO A 34 13.43 5.52 25.96
C PRO A 34 13.50 4.01 25.80
N ILE A 35 13.39 3.54 24.54
CA ILE A 35 13.44 2.12 24.17
C ILE A 35 14.90 1.62 24.04
N SER A 36 15.86 2.51 23.79
CA SER A 36 17.26 2.12 23.54
C SER A 36 18.28 2.82 24.43
N ASP A 37 19.38 2.10 24.70
CA ASP A 37 20.56 2.61 25.40
C ASP A 37 21.50 3.43 24.50
N TYR A 38 21.15 3.60 23.23
CA TYR A 38 21.95 4.32 22.24
C TYR A 38 21.38 5.72 21.96
N GLY A 39 22.26 6.69 21.77
CA GLY A 39 21.89 8.07 21.38
C GLY A 39 21.04 8.80 22.44
N GLY A 40 20.09 9.62 21.96
CA GLY A 40 19.25 10.49 22.80
C GLY A 40 18.33 9.78 23.80
N GLY A 41 18.08 8.47 23.63
CA GLY A 41 17.30 7.66 24.57
C GLY A 41 18.04 7.37 25.89
N SER A 42 19.37 7.22 25.83
CA SER A 42 20.21 6.91 26.99
C SER A 42 20.13 7.97 28.10
N ASN A 43 20.07 9.25 27.74
CA ASN A 43 19.99 10.36 28.68
C ASN A 43 18.63 10.41 29.40
N GLN A 44 17.56 10.01 28.70
CA GLN A 44 16.22 9.95 29.28
C GLN A 44 16.10 8.75 30.23
N ARG A 45 16.68 7.60 29.88
CA ARG A 45 16.75 6.41 30.75
C ARG A 45 17.51 6.70 32.05
N LYS A 46 18.66 7.36 31.96
CA LYS A 46 19.43 7.80 33.14
C LYS A 46 18.66 8.76 34.06
N LEU A 47 17.85 9.65 33.49
CA LEU A 47 16.98 10.54 34.27
C LEU A 47 15.91 9.74 35.01
N LEU A 48 15.27 8.79 34.32
CA LEU A 48 14.27 7.88 34.87
C LEU A 48 14.83 7.04 36.02
N GLU A 49 16.01 6.44 35.85
CA GLU A 49 16.70 5.66 36.89
C GLU A 49 17.06 6.50 38.11
N ARG A 50 17.48 7.76 37.91
CA ARG A 50 17.91 8.64 39.00
C ARG A 50 16.74 9.20 39.82
N VAL A 51 15.67 9.63 39.16
CA VAL A 51 14.55 10.35 39.81
C VAL A 51 13.45 9.40 40.25
N GLY A 52 13.29 8.28 39.53
CA GLY A 52 12.21 7.32 39.71
C GLY A 52 10.92 7.77 39.03
N VAL A 53 10.17 6.80 38.48
CA VAL A 53 8.90 7.01 37.76
C VAL A 53 7.87 7.76 38.62
N SER A 54 7.66 7.31 39.86
CA SER A 54 6.66 7.90 40.76
C SER A 54 6.90 9.38 41.08
N THR A 55 8.17 9.80 41.14
CA THR A 55 8.52 11.22 41.34
C THR A 55 8.26 12.03 40.07
N LEU A 56 8.49 11.46 38.89
CA LEU A 56 8.23 12.12 37.61
C LEU A 56 6.73 12.26 37.35
N GLU A 57 5.93 11.25 37.70
CA GLU A 57 4.46 11.32 37.62
C GLU A 57 3.91 12.47 38.47
N LYS A 58 4.42 12.67 39.69
CA LYS A 58 4.07 13.82 40.53
C LYS A 58 4.44 15.18 39.91
N ARG A 59 5.37 15.19 38.94
CA ARG A 59 5.77 16.38 38.18
C ARG A 59 4.99 16.52 36.87
N GLY A 60 3.93 15.73 36.67
CA GLY A 60 3.06 15.77 35.49
C GLY A 60 3.56 14.93 34.31
N PHE A 61 4.56 14.07 34.49
CA PHE A 61 4.95 13.11 33.45
C PHE A 61 3.90 12.01 33.37
N ILE A 62 3.68 11.47 32.17
CA ILE A 62 2.81 10.32 31.96
C ILE A 62 3.59 9.27 31.19
N PHE A 63 3.40 8.00 31.57
CA PHE A 63 4.07 6.86 30.98
C PHE A 63 3.02 5.84 30.55
N GLN A 64 3.05 5.41 29.29
CA GLN A 64 2.16 4.38 28.75
C GLN A 64 2.94 3.55 27.74
N ASP A 65 3.33 2.32 28.10
CA ASP A 65 4.20 1.46 27.27
C ASP A 65 5.43 2.24 26.75
N ASP A 66 5.57 2.36 25.42
CA ASP A 66 6.63 3.09 24.74
C ASP A 66 6.35 4.59 24.60
N PHE A 67 5.31 5.13 25.23
CA PHE A 67 4.96 6.55 25.22
C PHE A 67 5.34 7.25 26.52
N MET A 68 5.83 8.49 26.39
CA MET A 68 6.09 9.38 27.51
C MET A 68 5.58 10.80 27.21
N PHE A 69 4.83 11.38 28.14
CA PHE A 69 4.55 12.82 28.16
C PHE A 69 5.52 13.54 29.11
N ARG A 70 6.13 14.60 28.62
CA ARG A 70 7.04 15.49 29.33
C ARG A 70 6.38 16.83 29.63
N ALA A 71 5.79 16.93 30.81
CA ALA A 71 5.22 18.20 31.29
C ALA A 71 6.24 19.35 31.29
N ASP A 72 7.53 19.05 31.53
CA ASP A 72 8.62 20.04 31.52
C ASP A 72 8.98 20.58 30.12
N LYS A 73 8.44 19.97 29.06
CA LYS A 73 8.64 20.36 27.65
C LYS A 73 7.35 20.75 26.95
N HIS A 74 6.25 20.82 27.69
CA HIS A 74 4.95 21.21 27.15
C HIS A 74 4.75 22.73 27.25
N ASP A 75 4.27 23.34 26.18
CA ASP A 75 3.79 24.72 26.18
C ASP A 75 2.43 24.77 26.88
N ALA A 76 2.40 25.17 28.14
CA ALA A 76 1.18 25.21 28.94
C ALA A 76 0.31 26.46 28.72
N LYS A 77 0.63 27.36 27.78
CA LYS A 77 -0.19 28.55 27.51
C LYS A 77 -1.49 28.18 26.81
N GLU A 78 -2.46 29.09 26.84
CA GLU A 78 -3.73 28.93 26.11
C GLU A 78 -3.50 28.73 24.60
N LYS A 79 -4.43 28.00 23.98
CA LYS A 79 -4.41 27.65 22.55
C LYS A 79 -5.80 27.83 21.95
N ASN A 80 -5.85 28.07 20.65
CA ASN A 80 -7.09 28.13 19.89
C ASN A 80 -6.95 27.23 18.66
N ILE A 81 -7.70 26.13 18.62
CA ILE A 81 -7.55 25.08 17.60
C ILE A 81 -8.91 24.87 16.96
N LEU A 82 -9.02 25.12 15.65
CA LEU A 82 -10.25 24.99 14.88
C LEU A 82 -11.42 25.81 15.47
N GLY A 83 -11.11 26.97 16.05
CA GLY A 83 -12.07 27.84 16.73
C GLY A 83 -12.41 27.42 18.16
N GLU A 84 -11.88 26.31 18.67
CA GLU A 84 -12.06 25.89 20.06
C GLU A 84 -10.94 26.44 20.96
N LYS A 85 -11.34 27.02 22.10
CA LYS A 85 -10.40 27.47 23.13
C LYS A 85 -9.95 26.32 24.02
N PHE A 86 -8.62 26.23 24.20
CA PHE A 86 -7.94 25.34 25.13
C PHE A 86 -7.35 26.20 26.25
N ASN A 87 -7.77 25.94 27.49
CA ASN A 87 -7.28 26.66 28.66
C ASN A 87 -5.81 26.33 28.92
N ALA A 88 -5.11 27.26 29.55
CA ALA A 88 -3.73 27.03 29.98
C ALA A 88 -3.66 25.89 31.01
N GLY A 89 -2.55 25.15 31.00
CA GLY A 89 -2.24 24.12 31.98
C GLY A 89 -2.95 22.78 31.79
N GLY A 90 -3.46 22.46 30.59
CA GLY A 90 -4.10 21.17 30.32
C GLY A 90 -3.12 20.01 30.16
N GLY A 91 -1.85 20.28 29.82
CA GLY A 91 -0.80 19.26 29.77
C GLY A 91 -1.08 18.16 28.73
N TYR A 92 -1.00 16.91 29.16
CA TYR A 92 -1.24 15.75 28.27
C TYR A 92 -2.64 15.75 27.66
N ASP A 93 -3.65 16.15 28.43
CA ASP A 93 -5.05 16.11 28.01
C ASP A 93 -5.34 17.06 26.84
N GLU A 94 -4.50 18.08 26.62
CA GLU A 94 -4.63 18.94 25.45
C GLU A 94 -4.40 18.16 24.15
N GLY A 95 -3.37 17.32 24.11
CA GLY A 95 -3.09 16.48 22.94
C GLY A 95 -4.22 15.46 22.71
N MET A 96 -4.74 14.86 23.79
CA MET A 96 -5.89 13.96 23.69
C MET A 96 -7.16 14.67 23.21
N ARG A 97 -7.41 15.89 23.68
CA ARG A 97 -8.52 16.72 23.22
C ARG A 97 -8.36 17.11 21.76
N VAL A 98 -7.14 17.44 21.30
CA VAL A 98 -6.87 17.66 19.87
C VAL A 98 -7.23 16.43 19.05
N LEU A 99 -6.81 15.23 19.47
CA LEU A 99 -7.16 13.99 18.76
C LEU A 99 -8.68 13.78 18.69
N SER A 100 -9.39 14.04 19.78
CA SER A 100 -10.86 13.95 19.85
C SER A 100 -11.57 14.96 18.94
N VAL A 101 -11.08 16.22 18.90
CA VAL A 101 -11.63 17.27 18.02
C VAL A 101 -11.41 16.88 16.56
N LEU A 102 -10.19 16.45 16.21
CA LEU A 102 -9.88 16.04 14.84
C LEU A 102 -10.68 14.80 14.42
N SER A 103 -10.76 13.77 15.26
CA SER A 103 -11.50 12.54 14.90
C SER A 103 -13.00 12.78 14.75
N SER A 104 -13.57 13.74 15.47
CA SER A 104 -15.00 14.04 15.42
C SER A 104 -15.37 15.06 14.34
N HIS A 105 -14.39 15.64 13.65
CA HIS A 105 -14.63 16.69 12.68
C HIS A 105 -15.34 16.17 11.42
N PRO A 106 -16.34 16.88 10.86
CA PRO A 106 -17.04 16.44 9.64
C PRO A 106 -16.10 16.22 8.43
N SER A 107 -15.05 17.03 8.28
CA SER A 107 -14.03 16.82 7.24
C SER A 107 -13.30 15.48 7.42
N THR A 108 -13.08 15.02 8.65
CA THR A 108 -12.47 13.71 8.91
C THR A 108 -13.39 12.57 8.55
N ALA A 109 -14.67 12.68 8.87
CA ALA A 109 -15.68 11.74 8.40
C ALA A 109 -15.66 11.63 6.87
N ALA A 110 -15.72 12.76 6.17
CA ALA A 110 -15.68 12.80 4.70
C ALA A 110 -14.38 12.24 4.13
N PHE A 111 -13.24 12.60 4.71
CA PHE A 111 -11.92 12.17 4.25
C PHE A 111 -11.71 10.66 4.41
N ILE A 112 -12.00 10.11 5.59
CA ILE A 112 -11.85 8.69 5.87
C ILE A 112 -12.84 7.86 5.04
N CYS A 113 -14.11 8.26 4.98
CA CYS A 113 -15.11 7.57 4.16
C CYS A 113 -14.73 7.60 2.66
N LYS A 114 -14.18 8.72 2.15
CA LYS A 114 -13.66 8.79 0.78
C LYS A 114 -12.52 7.82 0.56
N LYS A 115 -11.54 7.73 1.46
CA LYS A 115 -10.43 6.78 1.33
C LYS A 115 -10.92 5.32 1.34
N ILE A 116 -11.84 4.97 2.24
CA ILE A 116 -12.42 3.63 2.32
C ILE A 116 -13.21 3.31 1.03
N ALA A 117 -14.09 4.19 0.58
CA ALA A 117 -14.87 4.00 -0.64
C ALA A 117 -13.96 3.90 -1.88
N THR A 118 -12.92 4.72 -1.98
CA THR A 118 -11.91 4.64 -3.04
C THR A 118 -11.15 3.32 -3.01
N ARG A 119 -10.83 2.82 -1.80
CA ARG A 119 -10.09 1.57 -1.62
C ARG A 119 -10.90 0.36 -2.07
N PHE A 120 -12.19 0.30 -1.71
CA PHE A 120 -12.99 -0.91 -1.84
C PHE A 120 -14.04 -0.90 -2.96
N VAL A 121 -14.51 0.28 -3.40
CA VAL A 121 -15.61 0.38 -4.37
C VAL A 121 -15.11 0.77 -5.75
N THR A 122 -14.59 1.99 -5.90
CA THR A 122 -14.13 2.51 -7.20
C THR A 122 -13.25 3.74 -7.00
N ASP A 123 -12.39 4.08 -7.96
CA ASP A 123 -11.50 5.25 -7.89
C ASP A 123 -12.26 6.58 -7.80
N THR A 124 -13.52 6.61 -8.24
CA THR A 124 -14.41 7.79 -8.21
C THR A 124 -15.75 7.46 -7.54
N PRO A 125 -15.79 7.32 -6.20
CA PRO A 125 -17.02 7.00 -5.47
C PRO A 125 -18.11 8.06 -5.69
N SER A 126 -19.37 7.63 -5.76
CA SER A 126 -20.50 8.54 -5.93
C SER A 126 -20.71 9.43 -4.69
N THR A 127 -21.30 10.60 -4.92
CA THR A 127 -21.65 11.53 -3.83
C THR A 127 -22.70 10.94 -2.88
N ASP A 128 -23.62 10.09 -3.36
CA ASP A 128 -24.63 9.43 -2.54
C ASP A 128 -24.01 8.42 -1.56
N LEU A 129 -23.10 7.57 -2.05
CA LEU A 129 -22.36 6.62 -1.21
C LEU A 129 -21.58 7.36 -0.12
N LEU A 130 -20.82 8.40 -0.51
CA LEU A 130 -20.02 9.17 0.43
C LEU A 130 -20.88 9.88 1.48
N LYS A 131 -22.05 10.40 1.10
CA LYS A 131 -22.99 11.04 2.04
C LYS A 131 -23.50 10.05 3.09
N LYS A 132 -23.91 8.84 2.68
CA LYS A 132 -24.40 7.79 3.59
C LYS A 132 -23.30 7.28 4.53
N MET A 133 -22.10 7.04 4.02
CA MET A 133 -20.96 6.63 4.84
C MET A 133 -20.57 7.70 5.85
N THR A 134 -20.52 8.98 5.42
CA THR A 134 -20.19 10.11 6.29
C THR A 134 -21.24 10.31 7.38
N ALA A 135 -22.54 10.18 7.06
CA ALA A 135 -23.60 10.24 8.05
C ALA A 135 -23.46 9.13 9.10
N THR A 136 -23.11 7.91 8.67
CA THR A 136 -22.85 6.77 9.55
C THR A 136 -21.62 7.00 10.43
N TYR A 137 -20.54 7.55 9.87
CA TYR A 137 -19.37 7.94 10.66
C TYR A 137 -19.76 8.86 11.81
N ILE A 138 -20.54 9.92 11.51
CA ILE A 138 -20.94 10.91 12.51
C ILE A 138 -21.86 10.28 13.58
N SER A 139 -22.90 9.53 13.17
CA SER A 139 -23.86 8.95 14.12
C SER A 139 -23.25 7.85 14.99
N SER A 140 -22.31 7.08 14.45
CA SER A 140 -21.61 6.00 15.16
C SER A 140 -20.35 6.44 15.89
N LYS A 141 -19.98 7.73 15.82
CA LYS A 141 -18.74 8.28 16.39
C LYS A 141 -17.48 7.61 15.84
N GLY A 142 -17.46 7.35 14.54
CA GLY A 142 -16.31 6.81 13.82
C GLY A 142 -16.15 5.29 13.89
N ASP A 143 -17.21 4.54 14.22
CA ASP A 143 -17.14 3.07 14.23
C ASP A 143 -16.91 2.52 12.81
N ILE A 144 -15.68 2.04 12.57
CA ILE A 144 -15.25 1.53 11.27
C ILE A 144 -16.10 0.35 10.82
N LYS A 145 -16.54 -0.51 11.73
CA LYS A 145 -17.41 -1.64 11.40
C LYS A 145 -18.73 -1.15 10.77
N SER A 146 -19.40 -0.21 11.42
CA SER A 146 -20.65 0.38 10.91
C SER A 146 -20.47 1.03 9.54
N ILE A 147 -19.37 1.78 9.36
CA ILE A 147 -19.05 2.42 8.08
C ILE A 147 -18.86 1.38 6.96
N LEU A 148 -18.16 0.28 7.25
CA LEU A 148 -17.95 -0.80 6.28
C LEU A 148 -19.25 -1.52 5.93
N LEU A 149 -20.14 -1.75 6.91
CA LEU A 149 -21.46 -2.34 6.63
C LEU A 149 -22.29 -1.43 5.73
N THR A 150 -22.38 -0.12 6.03
CA THR A 150 -23.07 0.85 5.17
C THR A 150 -22.51 0.87 3.74
N MET A 151 -21.20 0.73 3.58
CA MET A 151 -20.57 0.66 2.27
C MET A 151 -20.99 -0.61 1.51
N VAL A 152 -20.92 -1.78 2.15
CA VAL A 152 -21.24 -3.07 1.51
C VAL A 152 -22.73 -3.19 1.22
N GLU A 153 -23.61 -2.61 2.03
CA GLU A 153 -25.06 -2.59 1.80
C GLU A 153 -25.48 -1.60 0.70
N HIS A 154 -24.58 -0.68 0.31
CA HIS A 154 -24.89 0.30 -0.71
C HIS A 154 -24.90 -0.30 -2.12
N VAL A 155 -25.88 0.11 -2.94
CA VAL A 155 -26.02 -0.40 -4.33
C VAL A 155 -24.77 -0.20 -5.18
N ASP A 156 -24.02 0.88 -4.98
CA ASP A 156 -22.79 1.16 -5.75
C ASP A 156 -21.67 0.15 -5.50
N PHE A 157 -21.70 -0.56 -4.36
CA PHE A 157 -20.76 -1.65 -4.10
C PHE A 157 -20.97 -2.82 -5.05
N TRP A 158 -22.22 -3.08 -5.46
CA TRP A 158 -22.61 -4.25 -6.23
C TRP A 158 -22.93 -3.97 -7.71
N LYS A 159 -22.91 -2.70 -8.15
CA LYS A 159 -23.20 -2.35 -9.54
C LYS A 159 -22.16 -2.98 -10.49
N SER A 160 -22.62 -3.53 -11.61
CA SER A 160 -21.75 -4.16 -12.61
C SER A 160 -20.68 -3.21 -13.18
N ALA A 161 -20.99 -1.92 -13.28
CA ALA A 161 -20.05 -0.91 -13.74
C ALA A 161 -18.87 -0.68 -12.77
N THR A 162 -18.99 -1.02 -11.48
CA THR A 162 -17.88 -0.93 -10.52
C THR A 162 -17.15 -2.26 -10.34
N LYS A 163 -17.80 -3.38 -10.72
CA LYS A 163 -17.21 -4.72 -10.66
C LYS A 163 -16.02 -4.81 -11.61
N HIS A 164 -14.82 -5.00 -11.06
CA HIS A 164 -13.57 -5.13 -11.82
C HIS A 164 -13.00 -3.84 -12.45
N ASP A 165 -13.48 -2.68 -12.00
CA ASP A 165 -12.89 -1.38 -12.36
C ASP A 165 -11.56 -1.12 -11.65
N LYS A 166 -11.35 -1.80 -10.52
CA LYS A 166 -10.13 -1.69 -9.75
C LYS A 166 -9.04 -2.58 -10.31
N VAL A 167 -7.82 -2.09 -10.19
CA VAL A 167 -6.62 -2.84 -10.54
C VAL A 167 -5.90 -3.27 -9.28
N LYS A 168 -5.47 -4.52 -9.27
CA LYS A 168 -4.61 -5.08 -8.22
C LYS A 168 -3.27 -4.33 -8.21
N SER A 169 -2.86 -3.85 -7.04
CA SER A 169 -1.46 -3.46 -6.85
C SER A 169 -0.53 -4.64 -7.15
N PRO A 170 0.76 -4.43 -7.43
CA PRO A 170 1.71 -5.53 -7.63
C PRO A 170 1.68 -6.57 -6.51
N PHE A 171 1.58 -6.14 -5.25
CA PHE A 171 1.43 -7.04 -4.12
C PHE A 171 0.14 -7.86 -4.20
N GLU A 172 -0.99 -7.21 -4.48
CA GLU A 172 -2.28 -7.90 -4.60
C GLU A 172 -2.27 -8.92 -5.74
N LEU A 173 -1.63 -8.60 -6.87
CA LEU A 173 -1.48 -9.52 -8.00
C LEU A 173 -0.68 -10.76 -7.58
N VAL A 174 0.47 -10.55 -6.92
CA VAL A 174 1.34 -11.63 -6.44
C VAL A 174 0.60 -12.54 -5.47
N ILE A 175 -0.03 -11.97 -4.44
CA ILE A 175 -0.77 -12.75 -3.44
C ILE A 175 -1.99 -13.43 -4.04
N SER A 176 -2.67 -12.80 -5.01
CA SER A 176 -3.78 -13.44 -5.72
C SER A 176 -3.31 -14.65 -6.52
N ALA A 177 -2.17 -14.58 -7.20
CA ALA A 177 -1.59 -15.71 -7.93
C ALA A 177 -1.24 -16.86 -6.98
N VAL A 178 -0.58 -16.59 -5.86
CA VAL A 178 -0.27 -17.60 -4.82
C VAL A 178 -1.54 -18.26 -4.29
N ARG A 179 -2.56 -17.46 -3.95
CA ARG A 179 -3.82 -17.98 -3.40
C ARG A 179 -4.64 -18.78 -4.42
N ALA A 180 -4.74 -18.29 -5.67
CA ALA A 180 -5.54 -18.94 -6.71
C ALA A 180 -4.95 -20.28 -7.18
N THR A 181 -3.64 -20.47 -6.99
CA THR A 181 -2.92 -21.67 -7.45
C THR A 181 -2.53 -22.60 -6.31
N HIS A 182 -2.82 -22.23 -5.05
CA HIS A 182 -2.33 -22.94 -3.87
C HIS A 182 -0.81 -23.17 -3.87
N ALA A 183 -0.04 -22.23 -4.43
CA ALA A 183 1.40 -22.35 -4.56
C ALA A 183 2.10 -22.53 -3.20
N ASP A 184 3.02 -23.48 -3.13
CA ASP A 184 3.91 -23.63 -1.98
C ASP A 184 5.13 -22.73 -2.18
N VAL A 185 5.27 -21.73 -1.30
CA VAL A 185 6.31 -20.69 -1.40
C VAL A 185 7.34 -20.89 -0.30
N LYS A 186 8.49 -21.48 -0.66
CA LYS A 186 9.64 -21.74 0.24
C LYS A 186 10.58 -20.54 0.39
N ASP A 187 10.67 -19.68 -0.63
CA ASP A 187 11.44 -18.44 -0.59
C ASP A 187 10.53 -17.23 -0.92
N PRO A 188 9.81 -16.71 0.10
CA PRO A 188 8.89 -15.58 -0.09
C PRO A 188 9.56 -14.31 -0.61
N PHE A 189 10.86 -14.14 -0.37
CA PHE A 189 11.58 -12.94 -0.78
C PHE A 189 11.68 -12.83 -2.31
N GLN A 190 11.84 -13.94 -3.04
CA GLN A 190 11.89 -13.92 -4.51
C GLN A 190 10.56 -13.52 -5.11
N VAL A 191 9.47 -14.05 -4.55
CA VAL A 191 8.09 -13.71 -4.95
C VAL A 191 7.80 -12.24 -4.65
N PHE A 192 8.25 -11.75 -3.49
CA PHE A 192 8.12 -10.36 -3.10
C PHE A 192 8.92 -9.40 -4.01
N ASN A 193 10.13 -9.77 -4.45
CA ASN A 193 10.94 -8.96 -5.36
C ASN A 193 10.23 -8.66 -6.68
N TRP A 194 9.30 -9.52 -7.12
CA TRP A 194 8.46 -9.23 -8.29
C TRP A 194 7.51 -8.06 -8.08
N SER A 195 7.02 -7.84 -6.85
CA SER A 195 6.26 -6.62 -6.54
C SER A 195 7.09 -5.36 -6.76
N THR A 196 8.38 -5.41 -6.41
CA THR A 196 9.34 -4.32 -6.66
C THR A 196 9.58 -4.11 -8.16
N LYS A 197 9.78 -5.19 -8.93
CA LYS A 197 9.94 -5.15 -10.40
C LYS A 197 8.73 -4.54 -11.10
N MET A 198 7.54 -4.73 -10.54
CA MET A 198 6.28 -4.17 -11.02
C MET A 198 5.95 -2.77 -10.44
N GLY A 199 6.88 -2.16 -9.69
CA GLY A 199 6.78 -0.76 -9.24
C GLY A 199 6.33 -0.55 -7.80
N GLN A 200 6.09 -1.60 -7.02
CA GLN A 200 5.71 -1.52 -5.60
C GLN A 200 6.83 -2.02 -4.69
N ARG A 201 7.77 -1.13 -4.36
CA ARG A 201 8.82 -1.41 -3.36
C ARG A 201 8.34 -1.05 -1.96
N PHE A 202 8.11 -2.06 -1.12
CA PHE A 202 7.51 -1.91 0.20
C PHE A 202 8.37 -1.04 1.12
N TYR A 203 7.74 -0.14 1.86
CA TYR A 203 8.44 0.80 2.76
C TYR A 203 9.37 1.80 2.05
N TYR A 204 9.30 1.93 0.72
CA TYR A 204 10.14 2.87 -0.05
C TYR A 204 9.37 3.98 -0.76
N TYR A 205 8.05 4.11 -0.52
CA TYR A 205 7.33 5.26 -1.03
C TYR A 205 7.84 6.53 -0.34
N GLN A 206 8.26 7.53 -1.13
CA GLN A 206 8.96 8.69 -0.59
C GLN A 206 8.03 9.61 0.20
N ALA A 207 6.79 9.78 -0.27
CA ALA A 207 5.82 10.59 0.42
C ALA A 207 5.23 9.83 1.62
N PRO A 208 4.90 10.52 2.72
CA PRO A 208 4.26 9.91 3.90
C PRO A 208 2.83 9.42 3.64
N THR A 209 2.31 9.61 2.43
CA THR A 209 0.98 9.16 1.99
C THR A 209 0.89 7.68 1.63
N GLY A 210 2.04 7.02 1.40
CA GLY A 210 2.09 5.64 0.92
C GLY A 210 1.65 5.48 -0.55
N PHE A 211 1.72 4.25 -1.06
CA PHE A 211 1.38 3.98 -2.46
C PHE A 211 -0.11 4.28 -2.77
N PRO A 212 -0.43 4.89 -3.92
CA PRO A 212 -1.81 5.22 -4.28
C PRO A 212 -2.72 4.02 -4.50
N ASP A 213 -4.01 4.19 -4.19
CA ASP A 213 -5.05 3.18 -4.41
C ASP A 213 -5.64 3.18 -5.83
N LYS A 214 -5.32 4.19 -6.64
CA LYS A 214 -5.89 4.42 -7.97
C LYS A 214 -5.30 3.48 -9.01
N ALA A 215 -6.15 2.95 -9.89
CA ALA A 215 -5.77 2.04 -10.97
C ALA A 215 -4.74 2.66 -11.93
N THR A 216 -4.87 3.94 -12.26
CA THR A 216 -3.97 4.66 -13.18
C THR A 216 -2.52 4.71 -12.70
N TYR A 217 -2.29 4.60 -11.39
CA TYR A 217 -0.94 4.48 -10.83
C TYR A 217 -0.30 3.12 -11.14
N TRP A 218 -1.12 2.09 -11.29
CA TRP A 218 -0.71 0.69 -11.39
C TRP A 218 -0.77 0.10 -12.79
N ILE A 219 -1.38 0.82 -13.75
CA ILE A 219 -1.47 0.46 -15.16
C ILE A 219 -0.86 1.55 -16.04
N ASN A 220 0.20 1.15 -16.70
CA ASN A 220 0.81 1.78 -17.87
C ASN A 220 1.40 0.68 -18.76
N THR A 221 1.80 1.01 -19.99
CA THR A 221 2.31 0.05 -20.98
C THR A 221 3.47 -0.80 -20.46
N GLY A 222 4.44 -0.21 -19.74
CA GLY A 222 5.58 -0.93 -19.15
C GLY A 222 5.19 -1.85 -17.98
N SER A 223 4.24 -1.43 -17.14
CA SER A 223 3.76 -2.22 -16.01
C SER A 223 2.96 -3.46 -16.45
N LEU A 224 2.16 -3.37 -17.53
CA LEU A 224 1.42 -4.51 -18.07
C LEU A 224 2.37 -5.62 -18.51
N LEU A 225 3.45 -5.25 -19.18
CA LEU A 225 4.47 -6.19 -19.62
C LEU A 225 5.18 -6.86 -18.44
N SER A 226 5.53 -6.10 -17.41
CA SER A 226 6.16 -6.62 -16.19
C SER A 226 5.23 -7.59 -15.44
N ARG A 227 3.92 -7.33 -15.43
CA ARG A 227 2.90 -8.19 -14.86
C ARG A 227 2.69 -9.47 -15.66
N MET A 228 2.76 -9.39 -16.99
CA MET A 228 2.73 -10.57 -17.87
C MET A 228 3.96 -11.46 -17.64
N ASN A 229 5.15 -10.85 -17.54
CA ASN A 229 6.39 -11.54 -17.19
C ASN A 229 6.30 -12.22 -15.82
N PHE A 230 5.68 -11.57 -14.83
CA PHE A 230 5.42 -12.18 -13.54
C PHE A 230 4.53 -13.42 -13.69
N GLY A 231 3.39 -13.32 -14.38
CA GLY A 231 2.48 -14.45 -14.57
C GLY A 231 3.17 -15.66 -15.19
N LEU A 232 3.93 -15.46 -16.27
CA LEU A 232 4.71 -16.52 -16.91
C LEU A 232 5.80 -17.08 -15.99
N ALA A 233 6.61 -16.24 -15.35
CA ALA A 233 7.69 -16.71 -14.47
C ALA A 233 7.16 -17.47 -13.25
N PHE A 234 6.07 -16.99 -12.66
CA PHE A 234 5.39 -17.63 -11.54
C PHE A 234 4.84 -18.99 -11.96
N ALA A 235 4.04 -19.03 -13.02
CA ALA A 235 3.35 -20.24 -13.41
C ALA A 235 4.28 -21.36 -13.91
N THR A 236 5.37 -20.97 -14.57
CA THR A 236 6.42 -21.88 -15.02
C THR A 236 7.44 -22.22 -13.92
N GLN A 237 7.22 -21.82 -12.66
CA GLN A 237 8.11 -22.12 -11.52
C GLN A 237 9.56 -21.64 -11.73
N LYS A 238 9.73 -20.55 -12.48
CA LYS A 238 11.04 -19.90 -12.73
C LYS A 238 11.42 -18.90 -11.64
N ILE A 239 10.48 -18.60 -10.75
CA ILE A 239 10.74 -17.85 -9.50
C ILE A 239 11.24 -18.85 -8.46
N PRO A 240 12.47 -18.70 -7.94
CA PRO A 240 13.02 -19.66 -6.99
C PRO A 240 12.13 -19.77 -5.74
N GLY A 241 11.96 -21.00 -5.25
CA GLY A 241 11.14 -21.29 -4.08
C GLY A 241 9.63 -21.32 -4.33
N VAL A 242 9.14 -21.10 -5.56
CA VAL A 242 7.73 -21.31 -5.92
C VAL A 242 7.54 -22.73 -6.45
N GLN A 243 6.63 -23.48 -5.82
CA GLN A 243 6.23 -24.81 -6.26
C GLN A 243 4.73 -24.84 -6.56
N LEU A 244 4.37 -25.44 -7.69
CA LEU A 244 3.00 -25.49 -8.22
C LEU A 244 2.66 -26.91 -8.68
N ASN A 245 1.45 -27.36 -8.35
CA ASN A 245 0.91 -28.62 -8.84
C ASN A 245 -0.32 -28.37 -9.72
N TRP A 246 -0.07 -28.19 -11.02
CA TRP A 246 -1.10 -27.91 -12.00
C TRP A 246 -2.09 -29.06 -12.20
N ALA A 247 -1.61 -30.30 -12.12
CA ALA A 247 -2.47 -31.48 -12.19
C ALA A 247 -3.47 -31.48 -11.03
N GLN A 248 -3.00 -31.23 -9.80
CA GLN A 248 -3.86 -31.19 -8.62
C GLN A 248 -4.94 -30.11 -8.70
N LEU A 249 -4.64 -28.94 -9.28
CA LEU A 249 -5.62 -27.88 -9.50
C LEU A 249 -6.75 -28.31 -10.45
N ASN A 250 -6.48 -29.24 -11.37
CA ASN A 250 -7.47 -29.82 -12.27
C ASN A 250 -7.87 -31.25 -11.85
N ASN A 251 -7.84 -31.57 -10.56
CA ASN A 251 -8.19 -32.91 -10.03
C ASN A 251 -7.43 -34.07 -10.71
N ASN A 252 -6.18 -33.83 -11.09
CA ASN A 252 -5.30 -34.72 -11.85
C ASN A 252 -5.83 -35.15 -13.23
N HIS A 253 -6.73 -34.35 -13.81
CA HIS A 253 -7.18 -34.52 -15.18
C HIS A 253 -6.26 -33.74 -16.14
N GLU A 254 -5.80 -34.39 -17.20
CA GLU A 254 -5.01 -33.75 -18.24
C GLU A 254 -5.93 -33.20 -19.35
N PRO A 255 -5.85 -31.89 -19.68
CA PRO A 255 -6.62 -31.32 -20.77
C PRO A 255 -6.25 -31.93 -22.14
N GLU A 256 -7.25 -32.16 -22.99
CA GLU A 256 -7.09 -32.80 -24.31
C GLU A 256 -6.46 -31.89 -25.37
N SER A 257 -6.50 -30.57 -25.16
CA SER A 257 -5.96 -29.56 -26.07
C SER A 257 -5.63 -28.27 -25.33
N ILE A 258 -4.88 -27.38 -25.99
CA ILE A 258 -4.54 -26.05 -25.49
C ILE A 258 -5.83 -25.20 -25.29
N GLU A 259 -6.84 -25.37 -26.14
CA GLU A 259 -8.13 -24.69 -25.98
C GLU A 259 -8.93 -25.22 -24.78
N ASN A 260 -8.91 -26.53 -24.58
CA ASN A 260 -9.52 -27.16 -23.40
C ASN A 260 -8.83 -26.67 -22.13
N GLU A 261 -7.49 -26.64 -22.14
CA GLU A 261 -6.65 -26.13 -21.06
C GLU A 261 -6.95 -24.67 -20.72
N LEU A 262 -7.04 -23.78 -21.72
CA LEU A 262 -7.43 -22.38 -21.50
C LEU A 262 -8.82 -22.28 -20.89
N THR A 263 -9.78 -23.10 -21.34
CA THR A 263 -11.15 -23.11 -20.81
C THR A 263 -11.16 -23.52 -19.33
N VAL A 264 -10.50 -24.63 -19.00
CA VAL A 264 -10.43 -25.19 -17.64
C VAL A 264 -9.74 -24.23 -16.69
N PHE A 265 -8.54 -23.75 -17.03
CA PHE A 265 -7.80 -22.86 -16.13
C PHE A 265 -8.37 -21.45 -16.07
N SER A 266 -9.09 -20.99 -17.10
CA SER A 266 -9.88 -19.75 -17.02
C SER A 266 -11.01 -19.91 -16.00
N ALA A 267 -11.70 -21.06 -15.98
CA ALA A 267 -12.75 -21.32 -14.97
C ALA A 267 -12.18 -21.43 -13.54
N ILE A 268 -11.01 -22.05 -13.37
CA ILE A 268 -10.35 -22.20 -12.06
C ILE A 268 -9.82 -20.86 -11.53
N LEU A 269 -9.06 -20.13 -12.36
CA LEU A 269 -8.35 -18.92 -11.92
C LEU A 269 -9.21 -17.66 -11.97
N LEU A 270 -10.28 -17.67 -12.78
CA LEU A 270 -11.16 -16.53 -13.04
C LEU A 270 -12.65 -16.95 -13.02
N PRO A 271 -13.15 -17.59 -11.93
CA PRO A 271 -14.47 -18.23 -11.90
C PRO A 271 -15.63 -17.24 -12.13
N GLU A 272 -15.48 -15.99 -11.69
CA GLU A 272 -16.52 -14.96 -11.82
C GLU A 272 -16.50 -14.20 -13.16
N ARG A 273 -15.62 -14.56 -14.09
CA ARG A 273 -15.51 -13.90 -15.40
C ARG A 273 -16.42 -14.53 -16.44
N ASN A 274 -16.79 -13.74 -17.45
CA ASN A 274 -17.41 -14.27 -18.65
C ASN A 274 -16.37 -15.11 -19.41
N GLN A 275 -16.53 -16.43 -19.34
CA GLN A 275 -15.55 -17.38 -19.89
C GLN A 275 -15.44 -17.26 -21.41
N SER A 276 -16.57 -17.10 -22.13
CA SER A 276 -16.56 -17.00 -23.60
C SER A 276 -15.76 -15.80 -24.09
N GLU A 277 -15.99 -14.63 -23.47
CA GLU A 277 -15.26 -13.40 -23.83
C GLU A 277 -13.78 -13.50 -23.43
N ASN A 278 -13.47 -14.05 -22.25
CA ASN A 278 -12.10 -14.20 -21.79
C ASN A 278 -11.29 -15.16 -22.67
N ILE A 279 -11.86 -16.32 -23.01
CA ILE A 279 -11.24 -17.31 -23.90
C ILE A 279 -10.99 -16.67 -25.27
N GLN A 280 -11.97 -15.97 -25.84
CA GLN A 280 -11.82 -15.30 -27.14
C GLN A 280 -10.63 -14.31 -27.15
N ARG A 281 -10.42 -13.58 -26.05
CA ARG A 281 -9.31 -12.63 -25.91
C ARG A 281 -7.95 -13.29 -25.73
N LEU A 282 -7.88 -14.38 -24.96
CA LEU A 282 -6.62 -15.02 -24.59
C LEU A 282 -6.15 -16.07 -25.60
N LEU A 283 -7.07 -16.66 -26.37
CA LEU A 283 -6.78 -17.71 -27.34
C LEU A 283 -5.65 -17.34 -28.34
N PRO A 284 -5.60 -16.12 -28.93
CA PRO A 284 -4.50 -15.74 -29.81
C PRO A 284 -3.13 -15.71 -29.12
N LEU A 285 -3.10 -15.29 -27.85
CA LEU A 285 -1.86 -15.22 -27.07
C LEU A 285 -1.34 -16.62 -26.71
N VAL A 286 -2.27 -17.52 -26.40
CA VAL A 286 -1.97 -18.91 -26.04
C VAL A 286 -1.48 -19.71 -27.24
N LYS A 287 -2.00 -19.45 -28.45
CA LYS A 287 -1.55 -20.11 -29.68
C LYS A 287 -0.18 -19.65 -30.18
N ASP A 288 0.33 -18.54 -29.67
CA ASP A 288 1.63 -18.01 -30.07
C ASP A 288 2.76 -18.74 -29.32
N VAL A 289 3.34 -19.75 -29.99
CA VAL A 289 4.45 -20.57 -29.46
C VAL A 289 5.65 -19.72 -29.00
N ASN A 290 5.82 -18.52 -29.57
CA ASN A 290 6.92 -17.61 -29.27
C ASN A 290 6.54 -16.50 -28.29
N ILE A 291 5.37 -16.56 -27.65
CA ILE A 291 4.85 -15.46 -26.82
C ILE A 291 5.83 -15.08 -25.70
N GLY A 292 6.44 -16.06 -25.02
CA GLY A 292 7.44 -15.80 -23.98
C GLY A 292 8.69 -15.06 -24.50
N ALA A 293 9.17 -15.41 -25.69
CA ALA A 293 10.30 -14.74 -26.33
C ALA A 293 9.93 -13.33 -26.80
N LYS A 294 8.73 -13.15 -27.37
CA LYS A 294 8.21 -11.84 -27.81
C LYS A 294 8.00 -10.89 -26.64
N ILE A 295 7.45 -11.36 -25.53
CA ILE A 295 7.27 -10.58 -24.29
C ILE A 295 8.64 -10.16 -23.74
N THR A 296 9.62 -11.07 -23.73
CA THR A 296 10.98 -10.76 -23.26
C THR A 296 11.68 -9.75 -24.17
N ALA A 297 11.57 -9.90 -25.49
CA ALA A 297 12.11 -8.95 -26.47
C ALA A 297 11.47 -7.56 -26.36
N ALA A 298 10.14 -7.50 -26.20
CA ALA A 298 9.43 -6.25 -25.94
C ALA A 298 9.88 -5.58 -24.63
N ALA A 299 10.24 -6.38 -23.61
CA ALA A 299 10.73 -5.86 -22.33
C ALA A 299 12.12 -5.23 -22.49
N GLN A 300 12.98 -5.84 -23.30
CA GLN A 300 14.31 -5.32 -23.61
C GLN A 300 14.25 -4.02 -24.44
N GLN A 301 13.32 -3.93 -25.40
CA GLN A 301 13.10 -2.71 -26.18
C GLN A 301 12.55 -1.55 -25.32
N ASN A 302 11.69 -1.85 -24.35
CA ASN A 302 11.19 -0.84 -23.39
C ASN A 302 12.20 -0.48 -22.29
N THR A 303 13.25 -1.28 -22.05
CA THR A 303 14.35 -0.87 -21.16
C THR A 303 15.32 0.14 -21.80
N SER A 304 15.32 0.26 -23.13
CA SER A 304 16.10 1.28 -23.86
C SER A 304 15.38 2.64 -24.01
N SER A 305 14.11 2.74 -23.62
CA SER A 305 13.35 3.98 -23.67
C SER A 305 12.54 4.13 -22.38
N GLU A 306 13.01 5.01 -21.49
CA GLU A 306 12.25 5.53 -20.34
C GLU A 306 11.83 4.52 -19.25
N MET A 307 12.80 3.85 -18.62
CA MET A 307 12.60 3.29 -17.27
C MET A 307 13.54 3.91 -16.23
N VAL A 308 13.53 5.24 -16.20
CA VAL A 308 13.53 6.03 -14.98
C VAL A 308 12.47 7.09 -15.23
N SER A 309 11.27 6.94 -14.67
CA SER A 309 10.27 8.01 -14.68
C SER A 309 10.84 9.19 -13.89
N THR A 310 11.57 10.06 -14.59
CA THR A 310 12.08 11.33 -14.06
C THR A 310 10.91 12.26 -13.70
N ASP A 311 9.70 11.96 -14.18
CA ASP A 311 8.44 12.65 -13.86
C ASP A 311 7.82 12.32 -12.50
N MET A 312 8.30 11.30 -11.79
CA MET A 312 7.82 10.98 -10.43
C MET A 312 8.54 11.79 -9.33
N LEU A 313 9.38 12.76 -9.72
CA LEU A 313 10.28 13.52 -8.83
C LEU A 313 10.07 15.04 -8.84
N GLN A 314 9.07 15.56 -9.57
CA GLN A 314 8.80 17.00 -9.60
C GLN A 314 7.48 17.34 -8.90
N MET A 315 7.53 17.40 -7.57
CA MET A 315 6.74 18.37 -6.81
C MET A 315 7.72 19.12 -5.91
N GLU A 316 7.72 20.45 -6.06
CA GLU A 316 8.74 21.38 -5.55
C GLU A 316 9.05 21.19 -4.06
N GLU A 317 10.33 20.93 -3.74
CA GLU A 317 10.85 21.08 -2.38
C GLU A 317 11.21 22.55 -2.09
N PRO A 318 10.89 23.08 -0.90
CA PRO A 318 11.53 24.29 -0.40
C PRO A 318 12.99 23.98 -0.02
N LYS A 319 13.91 24.74 -0.64
CA LYS A 319 15.37 24.65 -0.50
C LYS A 319 15.83 24.51 0.96
N ARG A 320 16.47 23.38 1.31
CA ARG A 320 17.38 23.29 2.47
C ARG A 320 18.81 23.10 1.98
N LEU A 321 19.67 24.06 2.35
CA LEU A 321 21.11 24.07 2.06
C LEU A 321 21.88 23.01 2.86
N ASN A 322 22.92 22.49 2.21
CA ASN A 322 24.17 21.91 2.76
C ASN A 322 24.15 20.50 3.39
N ALA A 323 24.46 19.49 2.55
CA ALA A 323 25.28 18.32 2.90
C ALA A 323 25.61 17.51 1.63
N ARG A 324 26.49 18.02 0.75
CA ARG A 324 26.66 17.48 -0.63
C ARG A 324 27.86 16.55 -0.85
N ALA A 325 28.67 16.23 0.17
CA ALA A 325 29.90 15.45 -0.04
C ALA A 325 29.82 13.96 0.38
N SER A 326 29.09 13.59 1.45
CA SER A 326 29.10 12.20 1.96
C SER A 326 28.11 11.26 1.26
N LYS A 327 26.99 11.77 0.74
CA LYS A 327 25.91 10.94 0.14
C LYS A 327 26.28 10.31 -1.21
N SER A 328 27.31 10.80 -1.91
CA SER A 328 27.69 10.32 -3.24
C SER A 328 28.37 8.94 -3.20
N GLN A 329 29.22 8.72 -2.19
CA GLN A 329 29.90 7.43 -1.99
C GLN A 329 28.95 6.38 -1.40
N GLU A 330 28.07 6.76 -0.48
CA GLU A 330 27.02 5.88 0.04
C GLU A 330 26.04 5.43 -1.06
N ARG A 331 25.59 6.35 -1.94
CA ARG A 331 24.73 6.01 -3.08
C ARG A 331 25.40 5.06 -4.07
N LYS A 332 26.71 5.21 -4.34
CA LYS A 332 27.46 4.31 -5.23
C LYS A 332 27.69 2.93 -4.59
N ALA A 333 27.97 2.88 -3.29
CA ALA A 333 28.15 1.62 -2.56
C ALA A 333 26.84 0.84 -2.41
N LEU A 334 25.73 1.54 -2.10
CA LEU A 334 24.38 0.94 -2.08
C LEU A 334 23.92 0.51 -3.48
N SER A 335 24.23 1.26 -4.54
CA SER A 335 23.89 0.89 -5.92
C SER A 335 24.55 -0.42 -6.36
N LYS A 336 25.84 -0.63 -6.02
CA LYS A 336 26.58 -1.84 -6.39
C LYS A 336 26.09 -3.07 -5.62
N LYS A 337 25.84 -2.93 -4.30
CA LYS A 337 25.27 -4.01 -3.47
C LYS A 337 23.82 -4.32 -3.83
N THR A 338 23.02 -3.31 -4.17
CA THR A 338 21.61 -3.50 -4.59
C THR A 338 21.53 -4.18 -5.97
N ARG A 339 22.45 -3.88 -6.91
CA ARG A 339 22.52 -4.56 -8.21
C ARG A 339 22.89 -6.04 -8.07
N GLN A 340 23.85 -6.38 -7.19
CA GLN A 340 24.22 -7.78 -6.93
C GLN A 340 23.10 -8.60 -6.27
N VAL A 341 22.18 -7.95 -5.54
CA VAL A 341 21.05 -8.62 -4.87
C VAL A 341 19.83 -8.82 -5.80
N LEU A 342 19.82 -8.19 -6.98
CA LEU A 342 18.70 -8.24 -7.94
C LEU A 342 18.86 -9.29 -9.05
N GLU A 343 20.04 -9.92 -9.16
CA GLU A 343 20.26 -11.04 -10.07
C GLU A 343 19.85 -12.34 -9.38
N MET A 344 18.62 -12.79 -9.63
CA MET A 344 18.16 -14.11 -9.18
C MET A 344 18.76 -15.18 -10.10
N PRO A 345 19.40 -16.24 -9.56
CA PRO A 345 19.72 -17.41 -10.35
C PRO A 345 18.42 -18.05 -10.84
N TYR A 346 18.28 -18.18 -12.15
CA TYR A 346 17.11 -18.77 -12.80
C TYR A 346 17.17 -20.29 -12.63
N THR A 347 16.21 -20.88 -11.90
CA THR A 347 16.06 -22.34 -11.85
C THR A 347 15.39 -22.84 -13.13
N ALA A 348 15.70 -24.06 -13.56
CA ALA A 348 15.03 -24.71 -14.69
C ALA A 348 13.54 -24.91 -14.34
N GLY A 349 12.69 -23.99 -14.81
CA GLY A 349 11.24 -24.06 -14.61
C GLY A 349 10.56 -25.09 -15.51
N THR A 350 9.32 -25.43 -15.21
CA THR A 350 8.47 -26.30 -16.02
C THR A 350 7.92 -25.51 -17.22
N ASN A 351 8.37 -25.80 -18.44
CA ASN A 351 7.82 -25.21 -19.67
C ASN A 351 6.58 -25.97 -20.19
N SER A 352 5.85 -26.69 -19.32
CA SER A 352 4.62 -27.41 -19.69
C SER A 352 3.60 -26.47 -20.33
N PRO A 353 2.84 -26.89 -21.36
CA PRO A 353 1.74 -26.12 -21.94
C PRO A 353 0.81 -25.52 -20.86
N ILE A 354 0.46 -26.32 -19.84
CA ILE A 354 -0.38 -25.90 -18.71
C ILE A 354 0.18 -24.68 -18.00
N ALA A 355 1.48 -24.71 -17.71
CA ALA A 355 2.15 -23.64 -17.00
C ALA A 355 2.21 -22.35 -17.86
N GLN A 356 2.31 -22.48 -19.19
CA GLN A 356 2.31 -21.34 -20.09
C GLN A 356 0.92 -20.71 -20.19
N VAL A 357 -0.13 -21.53 -20.39
CA VAL A 357 -1.52 -21.07 -20.43
C VAL A 357 -1.93 -20.40 -19.11
N ALA A 358 -1.65 -21.05 -17.98
CA ALA A 358 -1.91 -20.48 -16.67
C ALA A 358 -1.12 -19.17 -16.45
N GLY A 359 0.12 -19.10 -16.92
CA GLY A 359 0.92 -17.88 -16.86
C GLY A 359 0.36 -16.72 -17.67
N ILE A 360 -0.21 -17.01 -18.85
CA ILE A 360 -0.92 -16.02 -19.68
C ILE A 360 -2.19 -15.54 -18.97
N ILE A 361 -2.97 -16.43 -18.36
CA ILE A 361 -4.17 -16.08 -17.60
C ILE A 361 -3.80 -15.18 -16.41
N ILE A 362 -2.80 -15.57 -15.60
CA ILE A 362 -2.34 -14.78 -14.43
C ILE A 362 -1.80 -13.41 -14.87
N GLY A 363 -1.13 -13.37 -16.01
CA GLY A 363 -0.62 -12.14 -16.61
C GLY A 363 -1.68 -11.26 -17.27
N SER A 364 -2.91 -11.74 -17.47
CA SER A 364 -3.92 -11.04 -18.26
C SER A 364 -4.53 -9.83 -17.54
N PRO A 365 -5.07 -8.83 -18.27
CA PRO A 365 -5.81 -7.73 -17.68
C PRO A 365 -6.98 -8.18 -16.79
N GLU A 366 -7.63 -9.28 -17.11
CA GLU A 366 -8.76 -9.85 -16.35
C GLU A 366 -8.31 -10.37 -14.98
N PHE A 367 -7.16 -11.03 -14.88
CA PHE A 367 -6.59 -11.44 -13.60
C PHE A 367 -6.03 -10.27 -12.81
N GLN A 368 -5.59 -9.20 -13.47
CA GLN A 368 -5.11 -8.00 -12.80
C GLN A 368 -6.22 -7.12 -12.22
N ARG A 369 -7.49 -7.30 -12.61
CA ARG A 369 -8.63 -6.54 -12.09
C ARG A 369 -9.24 -7.21 -10.85
N LYS A 370 -9.80 -6.42 -9.93
CA LYS A 370 -10.50 -6.90 -8.73
C LYS A 370 -11.88 -6.30 -8.60
#